data_AF-W6UYU8-F1
#
_entry.id   AF-W6UYU8-F1
#
_cell.length_a   1.000
_cell.length_b   1.000
_cell.length_c   1.000
_cell.angle_alpha   90.00
_cell.angle_beta   90.00
_cell.angle_gamma   90.00
#
_symmetry.space_group_name_H-M   'P 1'
#
loop_
_entity.id
_entity.type
_entity.pdbx_description
1 polymer ?
#
loop_
_entity_poly.entity_id
_entity_poly.type
_entity_poly.pdbx_seq_one_letter_code
_entity_poly.pdbx_strand_id
1 'polypeptide(L)'
;MSRYSILLPTYNEKENLPLTVYLIDKYMRSNSYDYEIVIVDDNSPDGTQLAAEKLQELYGPGKIVLKPRQKKEGLGSAYVHGLRYATGDFVIIMDADLSHNVRLQKCMDYDIVTGTRYGCGGGVCGWNLKRKIISRCANFLAHLLLLPKASDLTGSFRLYKRNVLSELIKCSFSRGYVFQVEMMARASSMGYKIGEVGISFVDRLYGASKLSGSEIKQYLACLIRLFFTI
;
A
#
# COMPACT_ATOMS: atom_id res chain seq x y z
N MET A 1 1.56 20.62 -13.08
CA MET A 1 0.55 19.82 -12.36
C MET A 1 1.27 18.60 -11.81
N SER A 2 1.11 18.25 -10.53
CA SER A 2 1.81 17.09 -9.98
C SER A 2 1.26 15.79 -10.57
N ARG A 3 2.15 14.83 -10.83
CA ARG A 3 1.82 13.50 -11.36
C ARG A 3 1.81 12.45 -10.25
N TYR A 4 0.87 11.52 -10.31
CA TYR A 4 0.74 10.42 -9.34
C TYR A 4 1.14 9.08 -9.96
N SER A 5 2.03 8.33 -9.31
CA SER A 5 2.31 6.93 -9.68
C SER A 5 1.62 6.00 -8.69
N ILE A 6 0.72 5.14 -9.16
CA ILE A 6 0.08 4.12 -8.33
C ILE A 6 0.87 2.82 -8.51
N LEU A 7 1.48 2.31 -7.44
CA LEU A 7 2.16 1.01 -7.45
C LEU A 7 1.16 -0.08 -7.04
N LEU A 8 0.95 -1.04 -7.93
CA LEU A 8 0.09 -2.21 -7.71
C LEU A 8 0.92 -3.50 -7.79
N PRO A 9 1.41 -4.03 -6.65
CA PRO A 9 1.93 -5.38 -6.57
C PRO A 9 0.81 -6.41 -6.79
N THR A 10 1.04 -7.40 -7.66
CA THR A 10 0.06 -8.43 -7.96
C THR A 10 0.64 -9.83 -7.82
N TYR A 11 -0.16 -10.73 -7.23
CA TYR A 11 0.11 -12.16 -7.19
C TYR A 11 -1.20 -12.93 -7.04
N ASN A 12 -1.62 -13.67 -8.06
CA ASN A 12 -2.93 -14.31 -8.14
C ASN A 12 -4.11 -13.32 -8.02
N GLU A 13 -4.11 -12.28 -8.86
CA GLU A 13 -5.10 -11.20 -8.85
C GLU A 13 -5.78 -11.03 -10.22
N LYS A 14 -5.86 -12.09 -11.03
CA LYS A 14 -6.41 -12.04 -12.39
C LYS A 14 -7.81 -11.42 -12.46
N GLU A 15 -8.68 -11.75 -11.51
CA GLU A 15 -10.06 -11.24 -11.47
C GLU A 15 -10.13 -9.82 -10.88
N ASN A 16 -9.30 -9.51 -9.87
CA ASN A 16 -9.34 -8.23 -9.15
C ASN A 16 -8.63 -7.10 -9.93
N LEU A 17 -7.58 -7.41 -10.68
CA LEU A 17 -6.73 -6.41 -11.33
C LEU A 17 -7.49 -5.52 -12.35
N PRO A 18 -8.30 -6.06 -13.28
CA PRO A 18 -9.03 -5.21 -14.23
C PRO A 18 -10.02 -4.26 -13.56
N LEU A 19 -10.74 -4.74 -12.54
CA LEU A 19 -11.70 -3.93 -11.78
C LEU A 19 -10.99 -2.82 -11.00
N THR A 20 -9.83 -3.13 -10.42
CA THR A 20 -8.97 -2.17 -9.71
C THR A 20 -8.48 -1.08 -10.63
N VAL A 21 -7.91 -1.45 -11.78
CA VAL A 21 -7.42 -0.49 -12.76
C VAL A 21 -8.55 0.40 -13.27
N TYR A 22 -9.73 -0.17 -13.55
CA TYR A 22 -10.90 0.61 -13.97
C TYR A 22 -11.33 1.63 -12.90
N LEU A 23 -11.39 1.24 -11.63
CA LEU A 23 -11.83 2.14 -10.55
C LEU A 23 -10.81 3.24 -10.26
N ILE A 24 -9.51 2.92 -10.32
CA ILE A 24 -8.44 3.93 -10.23
C ILE A 24 -8.55 4.90 -11.41
N ASP A 25 -8.68 4.40 -12.64
CA ASP A 25 -8.77 5.23 -13.85
C ASP A 25 -9.97 6.18 -13.78
N LYS A 26 -11.15 5.65 -13.43
CA LYS A 26 -12.38 6.42 -13.26
C LYS A 26 -12.21 7.53 -12.21
N TYR A 27 -11.64 7.20 -11.05
CA TYR A 27 -11.41 8.18 -9.99
C TYR A 27 -10.42 9.27 -10.44
N MET A 28 -9.29 8.87 -11.03
CA MET A 28 -8.25 9.82 -11.40
C MET A 28 -8.69 10.74 -12.54
N ARG A 29 -9.42 10.21 -13.54
CA ARG A 29 -9.98 11.02 -14.64
C ARG A 29 -11.06 11.98 -14.16
N SER A 30 -12.00 11.52 -13.32
CA SER A 30 -13.09 12.37 -12.82
C SER A 30 -12.61 13.57 -11.98
N ASN A 31 -11.41 13.46 -11.39
CA ASN A 31 -10.76 14.55 -10.65
C ASN A 31 -9.65 15.25 -11.44
N SER A 32 -9.51 14.94 -12.73
CA SER A 32 -8.50 15.52 -13.63
C SER A 32 -7.07 15.43 -13.09
N TYR A 33 -6.71 14.32 -12.45
CA TYR A 33 -5.34 14.06 -12.01
C TYR A 33 -4.48 13.54 -13.18
N ASP A 34 -3.21 13.95 -13.24
CA ASP A 34 -2.21 13.27 -14.07
C ASP A 34 -1.63 12.08 -13.30
N TYR A 35 -1.56 10.92 -13.93
CA TYR A 35 -1.20 9.69 -13.25
C TYR A 35 -0.76 8.58 -14.21
N GLU A 36 -0.14 7.56 -13.61
CA GLU A 36 0.15 6.26 -14.21
C GLU A 36 -0.02 5.16 -13.15
N ILE A 37 -0.26 3.93 -13.60
CA ILE A 37 -0.33 2.73 -12.76
C ILE A 37 0.83 1.82 -13.14
N VAL A 38 1.70 1.54 -12.17
CA VAL A 38 2.82 0.61 -12.31
C VAL A 38 2.41 -0.72 -11.70
N ILE A 39 2.18 -1.71 -12.55
CA ILE A 39 1.79 -3.06 -12.14
C ILE A 39 3.05 -3.91 -12.00
N VAL A 40 3.27 -4.46 -10.81
CA VAL A 40 4.42 -5.33 -10.51
C VAL A 40 3.92 -6.74 -10.24
N ASP A 41 3.99 -7.61 -11.25
CA ASP A 41 3.52 -8.99 -11.14
C ASP A 41 4.64 -9.95 -10.69
N ASP A 42 4.33 -10.78 -9.69
CA ASP A 42 5.26 -11.72 -9.06
C ASP A 42 5.27 -13.11 -9.72
N ASN A 43 5.24 -13.15 -11.06
CA ASN A 43 5.13 -14.37 -11.86
C ASN A 43 3.87 -15.17 -11.49
N SER A 44 2.71 -14.53 -11.59
CA SER A 44 1.45 -15.14 -11.18
C SER A 44 1.06 -16.32 -12.09
N PRO A 45 0.81 -17.53 -11.53
CA PRO A 45 0.42 -18.70 -12.32
C PRO A 45 -1.03 -18.68 -12.83
N ASP A 46 -1.87 -17.77 -12.33
CA ASP A 46 -3.30 -17.71 -12.65
C ASP A 46 -3.62 -16.96 -13.96
N GLY A 47 -2.62 -16.31 -14.57
CA GLY A 47 -2.79 -15.44 -15.74
C GLY A 47 -2.93 -13.95 -15.41
N THR A 48 -2.60 -13.50 -14.20
CA THR A 48 -2.59 -12.08 -13.82
C THR A 48 -1.71 -11.24 -14.76
N GLN A 49 -0.53 -11.74 -15.14
CA GLN A 49 0.36 -11.04 -16.07
C GLN A 49 -0.33 -10.77 -17.42
N LEU A 50 -1.00 -11.77 -17.99
CA LEU A 50 -1.74 -11.62 -19.25
C LEU A 50 -2.89 -10.60 -19.11
N ALA A 51 -3.56 -10.55 -17.96
CA ALA A 51 -4.55 -9.52 -17.69
C ALA A 51 -3.92 -8.12 -17.66
N ALA A 52 -2.73 -7.99 -17.06
CA ALA A 52 -1.99 -6.73 -17.04
C ALA A 52 -1.51 -6.28 -18.43
N GLU A 53 -1.07 -7.23 -19.29
CA GLU A 53 -0.70 -6.97 -20.69
C GLU A 53 -1.89 -6.39 -21.47
N LYS A 54 -3.07 -7.02 -21.37
CA LYS A 54 -4.31 -6.52 -22.00
C LYS A 54 -4.71 -5.13 -21.50
N LEU A 55 -4.53 -4.86 -20.20
CA LEU A 55 -4.78 -3.53 -19.64
C LEU A 55 -3.78 -2.50 -20.19
N GLN A 56 -2.51 -2.89 -20.38
CA GLN A 56 -1.52 -2.02 -21.01
C GLN A 56 -1.84 -1.72 -22.46
N GLU A 57 -2.31 -2.69 -23.24
CA GLU A 57 -2.80 -2.48 -24.61
C GLU A 57 -4.00 -1.52 -24.65
N LEU A 58 -4.96 -1.71 -23.74
CA LEU A 58 -6.20 -0.94 -23.72
C LEU A 58 -6.01 0.53 -23.30
N TYR A 59 -5.22 0.78 -22.25
CA TYR A 59 -5.02 2.12 -21.69
C TYR A 59 -3.78 2.83 -22.23
N GLY A 60 -2.87 2.09 -22.87
CA GLY A 60 -1.61 2.58 -23.42
C GLY A 60 -0.43 2.52 -22.43
N PRO A 61 0.81 2.37 -22.95
CA PRO A 61 2.01 2.17 -22.13
C PRO A 61 2.40 3.39 -21.28
N GLY A 62 1.87 4.58 -21.59
CA GLY A 62 2.05 5.78 -20.78
C GLY A 62 1.14 5.85 -19.55
N LYS A 63 0.07 5.03 -19.51
CA LYS A 63 -0.88 4.97 -18.38
C LYS A 63 -0.73 3.72 -17.55
N ILE A 64 -0.47 2.58 -18.19
CA ILE A 64 -0.23 1.31 -17.49
C ILE A 64 1.19 0.84 -17.81
N VAL A 65 1.99 0.65 -16.78
CA VAL A 65 3.40 0.24 -16.88
C VAL A 65 3.54 -1.13 -16.22
N LEU A 66 3.53 -2.18 -17.02
CA LEU A 66 3.73 -3.54 -16.53
C LEU A 66 5.23 -3.83 -16.31
N LYS A 67 5.57 -4.36 -15.12
CA LYS A 67 6.93 -4.72 -14.68
C LYS A 67 6.94 -6.08 -13.97
N PRO A 68 6.89 -7.18 -14.73
CA PRO A 68 6.88 -8.52 -14.15
C PRO A 68 8.23 -8.86 -13.53
N ARG A 69 8.22 -9.75 -12.53
CA ARG A 69 9.40 -10.28 -11.84
C ARG A 69 9.46 -11.79 -12.05
N GLN A 70 10.64 -12.39 -11.93
CA GLN A 70 10.83 -13.82 -12.18
C GLN A 70 10.19 -14.71 -11.10
N LYS A 71 10.07 -14.21 -9.87
CA LYS A 71 9.54 -14.96 -8.73
C LYS A 71 8.96 -14.01 -7.68
N LYS A 72 8.15 -14.58 -6.79
CA LYS A 72 7.61 -13.89 -5.61
C LYS A 72 8.70 -13.64 -4.57
N GLU A 73 9.01 -12.36 -4.32
CA GLU A 73 10.05 -11.94 -3.37
C GLU A 73 9.51 -11.11 -2.20
N GLY A 74 8.19 -11.03 -2.06
CA GLY A 74 7.50 -10.30 -1.00
C GLY A 74 7.05 -8.89 -1.42
N LEU A 75 6.08 -8.38 -0.67
CA LEU A 75 5.36 -7.14 -0.95
C LEU A 75 6.27 -5.90 -0.93
N GLY A 76 7.12 -5.77 0.08
CA GLY A 76 8.09 -4.66 0.16
C GLY A 76 9.04 -4.66 -1.03
N SER A 77 9.56 -5.83 -1.42
CA SER A 77 10.41 -5.97 -2.62
C SER A 77 9.68 -5.52 -3.90
N ALA A 78 8.38 -5.79 -4.02
CA ALA A 78 7.58 -5.34 -5.16
C ALA A 78 7.48 -3.81 -5.22
N TYR A 79 7.27 -3.14 -4.08
CA TYR A 79 7.26 -1.68 -4.02
C TYR A 79 8.62 -1.06 -4.36
N VAL A 80 9.72 -1.65 -3.87
CA VAL A 80 11.08 -1.21 -4.23
C VAL A 80 11.30 -1.33 -5.73
N HIS A 81 10.88 -2.45 -6.34
CA HIS A 81 10.97 -2.63 -7.79
C HIS A 81 10.10 -1.63 -8.55
N GLY A 82 8.84 -1.46 -8.16
CA GLY A 82 7.88 -0.55 -8.79
C GLY A 82 8.33 0.91 -8.73
N LEU A 83 8.89 1.35 -7.60
CA LEU A 83 9.37 2.72 -7.43
C LEU A 83 10.43 3.12 -8.46
N ARG A 84 11.23 2.17 -8.97
CA ARG A 84 12.23 2.44 -10.02
C ARG A 84 11.63 2.89 -11.35
N TYR A 85 10.35 2.60 -11.57
CA TYR A 85 9.62 2.93 -12.79
C TYR A 85 8.55 4.01 -12.57
N ALA A 86 8.36 4.46 -11.33
CA ALA A 86 7.46 5.56 -11.01
C ALA A 86 8.05 6.90 -11.44
N THR A 87 7.28 7.66 -12.22
CA THR A 87 7.63 8.98 -12.76
C THR A 87 6.93 10.13 -12.04
N GLY A 88 5.95 9.84 -11.18
CA GLY A 88 5.17 10.82 -10.45
C GLY A 88 5.93 11.51 -9.31
N ASP A 89 5.48 12.70 -8.95
CA ASP A 89 5.95 13.43 -7.75
C ASP A 89 5.44 12.77 -6.47
N PHE A 90 4.28 12.13 -6.57
CA PHE A 90 3.63 11.40 -5.51
C PHE A 90 3.47 9.94 -5.88
N VAL A 91 3.69 9.07 -4.90
CA VAL A 91 3.56 7.62 -5.07
C VAL A 91 2.46 7.12 -4.15
N ILE A 92 1.48 6.45 -4.73
CA ILE A 92 0.43 5.76 -4.00
C ILE A 92 0.77 4.29 -3.99
N ILE A 93 0.88 3.70 -2.80
CA ILE A 93 0.93 2.25 -2.63
C ILE A 93 -0.44 1.80 -2.15
N MET A 94 -0.95 0.74 -2.76
CA MET A 94 -2.20 0.13 -2.36
C MET A 94 -2.25 -1.33 -2.79
N ASP A 95 -3.05 -2.10 -2.07
CA ASP A 95 -3.45 -3.42 -2.54
C ASP A 95 -4.52 -3.23 -3.64
N ALA A 96 -4.71 -4.24 -4.49
CA ALA A 96 -5.71 -4.21 -5.55
C ALA A 96 -7.16 -4.41 -5.04
N ASP A 97 -7.50 -3.82 -3.88
CA ASP A 97 -8.75 -4.05 -3.15
C ASP A 97 -9.52 -2.75 -2.84
N LEU A 98 -9.70 -1.91 -3.86
CA LEU A 98 -10.81 -0.95 -4.08
C LEU A 98 -11.27 -0.01 -2.94
N SER A 99 -10.54 0.09 -1.83
CA SER A 99 -11.09 0.63 -0.57
C SER A 99 -10.69 2.10 -0.29
N HIS A 100 -10.31 2.87 -1.31
CA HIS A 100 -9.52 4.09 -1.07
C HIS A 100 -10.03 5.36 -1.77
N ASN A 101 -10.30 6.39 -0.96
CA ASN A 101 -10.66 7.72 -1.41
C ASN A 101 -9.41 8.62 -1.39
N VAL A 102 -8.90 9.02 -2.56
CA VAL A 102 -7.66 9.81 -2.70
C VAL A 102 -7.89 11.31 -2.46
N ARG A 103 -8.54 11.68 -1.35
CA ARG A 103 -8.69 13.09 -0.91
C ARG A 103 -7.53 13.47 0.02
N LEU A 104 -6.29 13.46 -0.46
CA LEU A 104 -5.18 13.23 0.49
C LEU A 104 -4.17 14.36 0.67
N GLN A 105 -3.76 15.13 -0.35
CA GLN A 105 -2.55 15.93 -0.16
C GLN A 105 -2.64 17.42 -0.48
N LYS A 106 -3.51 17.83 -1.40
CA LYS A 106 -3.50 19.22 -1.87
C LYS A 106 -3.94 20.23 -0.80
N CYS A 107 -4.67 19.81 0.22
CA CYS A 107 -5.19 20.72 1.25
C CYS A 107 -4.20 20.97 2.40
N MET A 108 -3.24 20.07 2.61
CA MET A 108 -2.33 20.10 3.76
C MET A 108 -1.02 19.48 3.28
N ASP A 109 0.06 20.27 3.18
CA ASP A 109 1.38 19.85 2.67
C ASP A 109 2.04 18.78 3.57
N TYR A 110 1.48 17.58 3.52
CA TYR A 110 1.93 16.38 4.21
C TYR A 110 2.94 15.63 3.34
N ASP A 111 3.90 15.01 4.00
CA ASP A 111 4.91 14.15 3.38
C ASP A 111 4.34 12.76 3.08
N ILE A 112 3.43 12.31 3.95
CA ILE A 112 2.75 11.03 3.86
C ILE A 112 1.29 11.24 4.22
N VAL A 113 0.40 10.58 3.50
CA VAL A 113 -1.02 10.54 3.84
C VAL A 113 -1.47 9.09 3.85
N THR A 114 -1.95 8.62 5.00
CA THR A 114 -2.35 7.23 5.20
C THR A 114 -3.86 7.10 5.34
N GLY A 115 -4.41 6.04 4.76
CA GLY A 115 -5.76 5.61 5.10
C GLY A 115 -5.78 5.03 6.51
N THR A 116 -6.72 5.45 7.34
CA THR A 116 -6.92 4.89 8.68
C THR A 116 -8.29 4.23 8.81
N ARG A 117 -8.30 3.02 9.38
CA ARG A 117 -9.53 2.31 9.79
C ARG A 117 -9.99 2.70 11.19
N TYR A 118 -9.12 3.37 11.96
CA TYR A 118 -9.31 3.63 13.38
C TYR A 118 -9.49 5.10 13.73
N GLY A 119 -9.19 6.01 12.79
CA GLY A 119 -9.45 7.44 12.92
C GLY A 119 -10.88 7.84 12.53
N CYS A 120 -11.14 9.15 12.55
CA CYS A 120 -12.45 9.71 12.20
C CYS A 120 -12.86 9.35 10.76
N GLY A 121 -14.08 8.83 10.59
CA GLY A 121 -14.58 8.34 9.30
C GLY A 121 -14.00 7.00 8.84
N GLY A 122 -13.14 6.37 9.66
CA GLY A 122 -12.58 5.05 9.41
C GLY A 122 -13.49 3.91 9.87
N GLY A 123 -13.40 2.76 9.19
CA GLY A 123 -14.18 1.59 9.55
C GLY A 123 -13.72 0.31 8.86
N VAL A 124 -14.27 -0.81 9.32
CA VAL A 124 -14.08 -2.14 8.71
C VAL A 124 -15.44 -2.78 8.45
N CYS A 125 -15.66 -3.21 7.21
CA CYS A 125 -16.89 -3.88 6.77
C CYS A 125 -16.60 -5.33 6.41
N GLY A 126 -17.49 -6.26 6.78
CA GLY A 126 -17.37 -7.69 6.45
C GLY A 126 -16.39 -8.50 7.32
N TRP A 127 -15.68 -7.87 8.26
CA TRP A 127 -14.75 -8.60 9.15
C TRP A 127 -15.47 -9.35 10.27
N ASN A 128 -15.05 -10.60 10.52
CA ASN A 128 -15.43 -11.31 11.73
C ASN A 128 -14.77 -10.72 12.99
N LEU A 129 -15.34 -10.99 14.16
CA LEU A 129 -14.87 -10.43 15.43
C LEU A 129 -13.40 -10.80 15.72
N LYS A 130 -13.01 -12.04 15.41
CA LYS A 130 -11.63 -12.52 15.59
C LYS A 130 -10.61 -11.66 14.82
N ARG A 131 -10.87 -11.35 13.54
CA ARG A 131 -10.00 -10.51 12.71
C ARG A 131 -9.93 -9.08 13.23
N LYS A 132 -11.06 -8.53 13.69
CA LYS A 132 -11.12 -7.19 14.32
C LYS A 132 -10.22 -7.13 15.56
N ILE A 133 -10.30 -8.13 16.44
CA ILE A 133 -9.48 -8.21 17.66
C ILE A 133 -8.00 -8.34 17.29
N ILE A 134 -7.63 -9.29 16.43
CA ILE A 134 -6.22 -9.48 16.01
C ILE A 134 -5.63 -8.20 15.46
N SER A 135 -6.35 -7.51 14.58
CA SER A 135 -5.88 -6.26 13.98
C SER A 135 -5.74 -5.13 15.01
N ARG A 136 -6.70 -4.99 15.94
CA ARG A 136 -6.64 -4.00 17.02
C ARG A 136 -5.47 -4.28 17.98
N CYS A 137 -5.25 -5.54 18.36
CA CYS A 137 -4.12 -5.95 19.19
C CYS A 137 -2.78 -5.70 18.49
N ALA A 138 -2.66 -6.05 17.21
CA ALA A 138 -1.46 -5.78 16.43
C ALA A 138 -1.16 -4.28 16.40
N ASN A 139 -2.15 -3.45 16.07
CA ASN A 139 -1.99 -2.00 16.03
C ASN A 139 -1.66 -1.42 17.41
N PHE A 140 -2.30 -1.90 18.48
CA PHE A 140 -2.00 -1.49 19.85
C PHE A 140 -0.54 -1.80 20.25
N LEU A 141 -0.03 -2.99 19.92
CA LEU A 141 1.37 -3.35 20.19
C LEU A 141 2.35 -2.45 19.43
N ALA A 142 2.06 -2.11 18.18
CA ALA A 142 2.88 -1.18 17.42
C ALA A 142 2.86 0.24 18.02
N HIS A 143 1.71 0.70 18.50
CA HIS A 143 1.59 1.98 19.21
C HIS A 143 2.41 2.00 20.51
N LEU A 144 2.28 0.95 21.31
CA LEU A 144 2.98 0.84 22.60
C LEU A 144 4.50 0.86 22.44
N LEU A 145 5.02 0.17 21.43
CA LEU A 145 6.47 0.04 21.22
C LEU A 145 7.05 1.20 20.42
N LEU A 146 6.35 1.71 19.41
CA LEU A 146 6.95 2.61 18.42
C LEU A 146 6.51 4.08 18.57
N LEU A 147 5.55 4.36 19.45
CA LEU A 147 4.97 5.70 19.70
C LEU A 147 4.75 6.54 18.43
N PRO A 148 4.04 5.99 17.42
CA PRO A 148 3.94 6.60 16.11
C PRO A 148 2.94 7.77 16.09
N LYS A 149 3.19 8.74 15.21
CA LYS A 149 2.28 9.87 14.92
C LYS A 149 1.15 9.50 13.94
N ALA A 150 0.69 8.24 13.94
CA ALA A 150 -0.36 7.74 13.06
C ALA A 150 -1.25 6.73 13.80
N SER A 151 -2.57 6.81 13.62
CA SER A 151 -3.53 5.92 14.28
C SER A 151 -3.52 4.49 13.74
N ASP A 152 -3.18 4.26 12.46
CA ASP A 152 -3.17 2.93 11.83
C ASP A 152 -1.85 2.63 11.10
N LEU A 153 -1.03 1.75 11.70
CA LEU A 153 0.27 1.37 11.13
C LEU A 153 0.18 0.15 10.22
N THR A 154 -0.97 -0.52 10.22
CA THR A 154 -1.16 -1.82 9.54
C THR A 154 -1.99 -1.69 8.26
N GLY A 155 -2.47 -0.49 7.94
CA GLY A 155 -3.13 -0.17 6.68
C GLY A 155 -2.16 -0.17 5.50
N SER A 156 -2.62 -0.67 4.35
CA SER A 156 -1.82 -0.80 3.13
C SER A 156 -1.88 0.41 2.19
N PHE A 157 -2.93 1.23 2.29
CA PHE A 157 -3.12 2.39 1.43
C PHE A 157 -2.45 3.65 1.96
N ARG A 158 -1.48 4.13 1.18
CA ARG A 158 -0.69 5.31 1.54
C ARG A 158 -0.25 6.07 0.32
N LEU A 159 -0.27 7.38 0.45
CA LEU A 159 0.31 8.32 -0.47
C LEU A 159 1.59 8.88 0.14
N TYR A 160 2.68 8.92 -0.63
CA TYR A 160 3.94 9.52 -0.23
C TYR A 160 4.38 10.57 -1.24
N LYS A 161 5.10 11.60 -0.78
CA LYS A 161 6.07 12.28 -1.66
C LYS A 161 7.11 11.26 -2.13
N ARG A 162 7.46 11.27 -3.43
CA ARG A 162 8.36 10.25 -4.02
C ARG A 162 9.73 10.22 -3.33
N ASN A 163 10.30 11.37 -3.00
CA ASN A 163 11.58 11.46 -2.28
C ASN A 163 11.50 10.83 -0.89
N VAL A 164 10.40 11.06 -0.16
CA VAL A 164 10.16 10.49 1.18
C VAL A 164 10.08 8.97 1.11
N LEU A 165 9.30 8.41 0.17
CA LEU A 165 9.23 6.96 0.01
C LEU A 165 10.59 6.36 -0.39
N SER A 166 11.35 7.05 -1.25
CA SER A 166 12.69 6.61 -1.65
C SER A 166 13.65 6.55 -0.48
N GLU A 167 13.61 7.53 0.42
CA GLU A 167 14.45 7.59 1.62
C GLU A 167 14.09 6.49 2.61
N LEU A 168 12.80 6.33 2.91
CA LEU A 168 12.31 5.28 3.81
C LEU A 168 12.69 3.88 3.31
N ILE A 169 12.59 3.64 1.99
CA ILE A 169 13.00 2.37 1.37
C ILE A 169 14.50 2.10 1.56
N LYS A 170 15.36 3.12 1.45
CA LYS A 170 16.82 2.94 1.65
C LYS A 170 17.16 2.51 3.08
N CYS A 171 16.39 2.97 4.05
CA CYS A 171 16.54 2.59 5.46
C CYS A 171 15.80 1.30 5.84
N SER A 172 14.97 0.76 4.93
CA SER A 172 14.13 -0.41 5.18
C SER A 172 14.92 -1.70 5.19
N PHE A 173 14.71 -2.55 6.20
CA PHE A 173 15.19 -3.94 6.17
C PHE A 173 14.09 -4.94 5.82
N SER A 174 12.81 -4.54 5.93
CA SER A 174 11.67 -5.42 5.65
C SER A 174 11.42 -5.59 4.15
N ARG A 175 11.10 -6.82 3.74
CA ARG A 175 10.69 -7.17 2.37
C ARG A 175 9.28 -7.78 2.28
N GLY A 176 8.68 -8.15 3.41
CA GLY A 176 7.35 -8.77 3.51
C GLY A 176 6.25 -7.79 3.91
N TYR A 177 5.14 -8.30 4.46
CA TYR A 177 3.99 -7.49 4.89
C TYR A 177 4.35 -6.44 5.96
N VAL A 178 5.30 -6.77 6.84
CA VAL A 178 5.82 -5.87 7.89
C VAL A 178 6.47 -4.59 7.35
N PHE A 179 6.77 -4.54 6.04
CA PHE A 179 7.22 -3.33 5.36
C PHE A 179 6.32 -2.13 5.66
N GLN A 180 5.00 -2.32 5.64
CA GLN A 180 4.07 -1.22 5.90
C GLN A 180 4.27 -0.65 7.33
N VAL A 181 4.46 -1.49 8.33
CA VAL A 181 4.64 -1.02 9.72
C VAL A 181 5.97 -0.30 9.86
N GLU A 182 7.03 -0.85 9.27
CA GLU A 182 8.37 -0.23 9.28
C GLU A 182 8.36 1.16 8.63
N MET A 183 7.70 1.33 7.48
CA MET A 183 7.65 2.62 6.78
C MET A 183 7.04 3.72 7.65
N MET A 184 5.93 3.44 8.35
CA MET A 184 5.29 4.44 9.20
C MET A 184 6.06 4.71 10.48
N ALA A 185 6.63 3.67 11.08
CA ALA A 185 7.44 3.80 12.29
C ALA A 185 8.67 4.68 12.03
N ARG A 186 9.42 4.37 10.96
CA ARG A 186 10.56 5.18 10.53
C ARG A 186 10.14 6.59 10.15
N ALA A 187 9.06 6.73 9.40
CA ALA A 187 8.59 8.06 9.01
C ALA A 187 8.28 8.95 10.22
N SER A 188 7.65 8.37 11.24
CA SER A 188 7.34 9.05 12.50
C SER A 188 8.61 9.44 13.26
N SER A 189 9.57 8.52 13.40
CA SER A 189 10.86 8.78 14.07
C SER A 189 11.70 9.84 13.34
N MET A 190 11.69 9.82 12.01
CA MET A 190 12.40 10.81 11.16
C MET A 190 11.69 12.18 11.08
N GLY A 191 10.54 12.34 11.75
CA GLY A 191 9.87 13.64 11.87
C GLY A 191 9.03 14.07 10.66
N TYR A 192 8.73 13.17 9.72
CA TYR A 192 7.89 13.48 8.56
C TYR A 192 6.46 13.85 8.98
N LYS A 193 5.84 14.76 8.21
CA LYS A 193 4.44 15.17 8.43
C LYS A 193 3.49 14.12 7.89
N ILE A 194 2.78 13.44 8.80
CA ILE A 194 1.83 12.37 8.47
C ILE A 194 0.41 12.91 8.62
N GLY A 195 -0.37 12.85 7.53
CA GLY A 195 -1.80 13.08 7.54
C GLY A 195 -2.58 11.76 7.52
N GLU A 196 -3.80 11.77 8.07
CA GLU A 196 -4.68 10.61 8.08
C GLU A 196 -6.04 10.93 7.44
N VAL A 197 -6.57 9.98 6.69
CA VAL A 197 -7.95 10.05 6.16
C VAL A 197 -8.67 8.76 6.49
N GLY A 198 -9.86 8.89 7.07
CA GLY A 198 -10.74 7.76 7.35
C GLY A 198 -11.08 6.99 6.09
N ILE A 199 -10.82 5.68 6.10
CA ILE A 199 -11.21 4.77 5.03
C ILE A 199 -12.11 3.66 5.58
N SER A 200 -13.09 3.26 4.77
CA SER A 200 -13.89 2.06 5.03
C SER A 200 -13.23 0.89 4.32
N PHE A 201 -12.58 0.02 5.08
CA PHE A 201 -11.92 -1.16 4.55
C PHE A 201 -12.95 -2.26 4.31
N VAL A 202 -13.11 -2.65 3.05
CA VAL A 202 -14.00 -3.75 2.65
C VAL A 202 -13.13 -4.98 2.36
N ASP A 203 -13.62 -6.16 2.71
CA ASP A 203 -12.88 -7.39 2.41
C ASP A 203 -12.75 -7.61 0.89
N ARG A 204 -11.74 -8.38 0.48
CA ARG A 204 -11.51 -8.71 -0.94
C ARG A 204 -12.77 -9.31 -1.56
N LEU A 205 -13.09 -8.91 -2.79
CA LEU A 205 -14.20 -9.51 -3.56
C LEU A 205 -13.92 -10.97 -3.92
N TYR A 206 -12.66 -11.28 -4.24
CA TYR A 206 -12.20 -12.63 -4.58
C TYR A 206 -10.92 -13.00 -3.83
N GLY A 207 -10.82 -14.27 -3.40
CA GLY A 207 -9.65 -14.84 -2.73
C GLY A 207 -9.78 -14.95 -1.19
N ALA A 208 -8.87 -15.73 -0.58
CA ALA A 208 -8.85 -15.96 0.87
C ALA A 208 -7.66 -15.26 1.54
N SER A 209 -7.92 -14.46 2.58
CA SER A 209 -6.87 -13.92 3.45
C SER A 209 -6.39 -15.01 4.41
N LYS A 210 -5.13 -15.44 4.29
CA LYS A 210 -4.51 -16.40 5.21
C LYS A 210 -3.46 -15.71 6.08
N LEU A 211 -3.92 -15.07 7.17
CA LEU A 211 -3.04 -14.67 8.27
C LEU A 211 -2.42 -15.93 8.87
N SER A 212 -1.14 -16.17 8.63
CA SER A 212 -0.41 -17.36 9.07
C SER A 212 0.39 -17.10 10.34
N GLY A 213 0.67 -18.15 11.13
CA GLY A 213 1.44 -18.01 12.37
C GLY A 213 2.87 -17.48 12.16
N SER A 214 3.45 -17.69 10.98
CA SER A 214 4.77 -17.15 10.63
C SER A 214 4.73 -15.63 10.41
N GLU A 215 3.64 -15.08 9.89
CA GLU A 215 3.47 -13.62 9.73
C GLU A 215 3.39 -12.92 11.08
N ILE A 216 2.73 -13.53 12.08
CA ILE A 216 2.67 -13.00 13.45
C ILE A 216 4.08 -12.96 14.06
N LYS A 217 4.89 -14.02 13.89
CA LYS A 217 6.28 -14.04 14.38
C LYS A 217 7.14 -12.97 13.70
N GLN A 218 7.02 -12.82 12.39
CA GLN A 218 7.72 -11.77 11.63
C GLN A 218 7.31 -10.37 12.09
N TYR A 219 6.02 -10.17 12.36
CA TYR A 219 5.49 -8.91 12.88
C TYR A 219 6.10 -8.55 14.24
N LEU A 220 6.08 -9.47 15.21
CA LEU A 220 6.67 -9.22 16.53
C LEU A 220 8.18 -8.98 16.47
N ALA A 221 8.92 -9.77 15.68
CA ALA A 221 10.35 -9.57 15.49
C ALA A 221 10.67 -8.22 14.84
N CYS A 222 9.83 -7.77 13.89
CA CYS A 222 9.94 -6.45 13.28
C CYS A 222 9.74 -5.34 14.33
N LEU A 223 8.68 -5.42 15.16
CA LEU A 223 8.43 -4.43 16.20
C LEU A 223 9.59 -4.30 17.20
N ILE A 224 10.13 -5.43 17.68
CA ILE A 224 11.27 -5.44 18.61
C ILE A 224 12.50 -4.83 17.94
N ARG A 225 12.78 -5.19 16.68
CA ARG A 225 13.91 -4.61 15.97
C ARG A 225 13.75 -3.11 15.77
N LEU A 226 12.55 -2.65 15.41
CA LEU A 226 12.26 -1.23 15.25
C LEU A 226 12.43 -0.48 16.56
N PHE A 227 11.94 -1.01 17.69
CA PHE A 227 12.13 -0.42 19.02
C PHE A 227 13.59 -0.10 19.35
N PHE A 228 14.55 -0.90 18.89
CA PHE A 228 15.99 -0.67 19.11
C PHE A 228 16.69 0.12 17.99
N THR A 229 16.01 0.43 16.87
CA THR A 229 16.66 1.01 15.68
C THR A 229 16.05 2.31 15.17
N ILE A 230 14.97 2.79 15.79
CA ILE A 230 14.33 4.08 15.47
C ILE A 230 14.37 5.04 16.65
#